data_AF-A0A221W2Z6-F1
#
_entry.id   AF-A0A221W2Z6-F1
#
_cell.length_a   1.000
_cell.length_b   1.000
_cell.length_c   1.000
_cell.angle_alpha   90.00
_cell.angle_beta   90.00
_cell.angle_gamma   90.00
#
_symmetry.space_group_name_H-M   'P 1'
#
loop_
_entity.id
_entity.type
_entity.pdbx_description
1 polymer ?
#
loop_
_entity_poly.entity_id
_entity_poly.type
_entity_poly.pdbx_seq_one_letter_code
_entity_poly.pdbx_strand_id
1 'polypeptide(L)'
;MRADLDIEGGVVVGIDGSDASLHALFLASEEAGRRDCLLHVVRAWTLRTAPRPPEVPPSTVPSVAEFHDWIVLRTRALVEETLPAPEDRARVRLHLPRSQAVGALLTAAETAELLVVGHRGRGSRLMLGSVAAICVRRAGCPVLVTRPHHRRAAGRRATAGG
;
A
#
# COMPACT_ATOMS: atom_id res chain seq x y z
N MET A 1 -20.89 -3.34 -7.68
CA MET A 1 -19.86 -3.35 -8.74
C MET A 1 -18.56 -3.83 -8.11
N ARG A 2 -18.22 -5.11 -8.29
CA ARG A 2 -16.90 -5.64 -7.93
C ARG A 2 -15.87 -4.84 -8.73
N ALA A 3 -14.78 -4.43 -8.09
CA ALA A 3 -13.63 -4.00 -8.87
C ALA A 3 -13.10 -5.28 -9.51
N ASP A 4 -13.11 -5.38 -10.83
CA ASP A 4 -12.39 -6.45 -11.54
C ASP A 4 -10.90 -6.19 -11.28
N LEU A 5 -10.40 -6.82 -10.22
CA LEU A 5 -9.01 -6.93 -9.89
C LEU A 5 -8.59 -8.29 -10.41
N ASP A 6 -7.93 -8.29 -11.57
CA ASP A 6 -7.35 -9.49 -12.13
C ASP A 6 -6.07 -9.84 -11.34
N ILE A 7 -6.27 -10.55 -10.24
CA ILE A 7 -5.24 -10.99 -9.30
C ILE A 7 -5.40 -12.49 -9.15
N GLU A 8 -4.35 -13.23 -9.48
CA GLU A 8 -4.27 -14.68 -9.30
C GLU A 8 -2.96 -15.02 -8.60
N GLY A 9 -3.05 -15.51 -7.35
CA GLY A 9 -1.88 -15.84 -6.54
C GLY A 9 -1.05 -14.62 -6.10
N GLY A 10 0.19 -14.87 -5.70
CA GLY A 10 1.17 -13.83 -5.39
C GLY A 10 0.92 -13.05 -4.09
N VAL A 11 1.70 -12.00 -3.90
CA VAL A 11 1.62 -11.10 -2.74
C VAL A 11 0.88 -9.84 -3.13
N VAL A 12 -0.18 -9.50 -2.40
CA VAL A 12 -0.91 -8.24 -2.56
C VAL A 12 -0.48 -7.25 -1.49
N VAL A 13 -0.28 -5.99 -1.85
CA VAL A 13 -0.07 -4.89 -0.89
C VAL A 13 -1.00 -3.73 -1.15
N GLY A 14 -1.69 -3.29 -0.10
CA GLY A 14 -2.51 -2.07 -0.15
C GLY A 14 -1.69 -0.84 0.20
N ILE A 15 -1.66 0.15 -0.71
CA ILE A 15 -0.98 1.42 -0.44
C ILE A 15 -1.92 2.61 -0.46
N ASP A 16 -1.63 3.60 0.38
CA ASP A 16 -2.30 4.90 0.37
C ASP A 16 -1.34 6.07 0.26
N GLY A 17 -0.03 5.79 0.21
CA GLY A 17 1.04 6.78 0.15
C GLY A 17 1.34 7.43 1.50
N SER A 18 0.99 6.78 2.61
CA SER A 18 1.56 7.05 3.94
C SER A 18 2.84 6.23 4.16
N ASP A 19 3.74 6.68 5.03
CA ASP A 19 4.98 5.97 5.39
C ASP A 19 4.74 4.52 5.82
N ALA A 20 3.67 4.28 6.58
CA ALA A 20 3.30 2.93 7.01
C ALA A 20 2.94 2.03 5.81
N SER A 21 2.27 2.58 4.79
CA SER A 21 1.94 1.86 3.57
C SER A 21 3.14 1.66 2.65
N LEU A 22 4.09 2.60 2.61
CA LEU A 22 5.32 2.46 1.82
C LEU A 22 6.28 1.46 2.47
N HIS A 23 6.35 1.43 3.81
CA HIS A 23 7.03 0.36 4.52
C HIS A 23 6.38 -1.01 4.27
N ALA A 24 5.05 -1.06 4.18
CA ALA A 24 4.34 -2.28 3.77
C ALA A 24 4.71 -2.71 2.35
N LEU A 25 4.84 -1.77 1.41
CA LEU A 25 5.26 -2.04 0.03
C LEU A 25 6.67 -2.65 -0.01
N PHE A 26 7.62 -2.10 0.74
CA PHE A 26 8.96 -2.66 0.84
C PHE A 26 8.95 -4.11 1.32
N LEU A 27 8.28 -4.37 2.46
CA LEU A 27 8.22 -5.74 3.02
C LEU A 27 7.44 -6.71 2.11
N ALA A 28 6.41 -6.24 1.42
CA ALA A 28 5.69 -7.05 0.45
C ALA A 28 6.59 -7.46 -0.73
N SER A 29 7.51 -6.59 -1.15
CA SER A 29 8.52 -6.92 -2.17
C SER A 29 9.45 -8.01 -1.71
N GLU A 30 9.96 -7.94 -0.47
CA GLU A 30 10.78 -9.01 0.11
C GLU A 30 10.01 -10.35 0.18
N GLU A 31 8.75 -10.31 0.61
CA GLU A 31 7.91 -11.50 0.70
C GLU A 31 7.58 -12.11 -0.68
N ALA A 32 7.37 -11.28 -1.71
CA ALA A 32 7.18 -11.73 -3.08
C ALA A 32 8.46 -12.36 -3.64
N GLY A 33 9.63 -11.74 -3.39
CA GLY A 33 10.93 -12.28 -3.77
C GLY A 33 11.22 -13.63 -3.12
N ARG A 34 10.92 -13.78 -1.82
CA ARG A 34 11.07 -15.07 -1.10
C ARG A 34 10.18 -16.18 -1.65
N ARG A 35 9.01 -15.84 -2.17
CA ARG A 35 8.04 -16.78 -2.76
C ARG A 35 8.22 -16.97 -4.26
N ASP A 36 9.15 -16.24 -4.87
CA ASP A 36 9.35 -16.23 -6.32
C ASP A 36 8.04 -15.96 -7.10
N CYS A 37 7.21 -15.02 -6.64
CA CYS A 37 5.88 -14.74 -7.19
C CYS A 37 5.68 -13.27 -7.58
N LEU A 38 4.49 -12.93 -8.11
CA LEU A 38 4.14 -11.56 -8.46
C LEU A 38 3.86 -10.70 -7.22
N LEU A 39 4.23 -9.42 -7.29
CA LEU A 39 3.81 -8.41 -6.32
C LEU A 39 2.70 -7.53 -6.94
N HIS A 40 1.51 -7.58 -6.34
CA HIS A 40 0.35 -6.81 -6.74
C HIS A 40 0.15 -5.60 -5.82
N VAL A 41 0.41 -4.40 -6.34
CA VAL A 41 0.24 -3.15 -5.59
C VAL A 41 -1.15 -2.57 -5.86
N VAL A 42 -1.99 -2.54 -4.83
CA VAL A 42 -3.37 -2.04 -4.92
C VAL A 42 -3.45 -0.63 -4.34
N ARG A 43 -3.76 0.35 -5.19
CA ARG A 43 -4.11 1.72 -4.81
C ARG A 43 -5.57 2.01 -5.12
N ALA A 44 -6.45 1.63 -4.19
CA ALA A 44 -7.88 1.94 -4.31
C ALA A 44 -8.18 3.41 -4.00
N TRP A 45 -9.12 4.00 -4.74
CA TRP A 45 -9.45 5.41 -4.61
C TRP A 45 -10.92 5.73 -4.92
N THR A 46 -11.39 6.86 -4.40
CA THR A 46 -12.69 7.45 -4.73
C THR A 46 -12.53 8.95 -4.92
N LEU A 47 -13.52 9.63 -5.49
CA LEU A 47 -13.50 11.10 -5.61
C LEU A 47 -13.36 11.82 -4.26
N ARG A 48 -13.68 11.15 -3.13
CA ARG A 48 -13.51 11.70 -1.77
C ARG A 48 -12.11 11.46 -1.18
N THR A 49 -11.36 10.50 -1.71
CA THR A 49 -10.07 10.04 -1.15
C THR A 49 -8.90 10.24 -2.09
N ALA A 50 -9.16 10.56 -3.35
CA ALA A 50 -8.15 10.90 -4.34
C ALA A 50 -7.59 12.30 -4.05
N PRO A 51 -6.25 12.47 -3.99
CA PRO A 51 -5.66 13.79 -3.99
C PRO A 51 -6.00 14.49 -5.32
N ARG A 52 -6.32 15.78 -5.25
CA ARG A 52 -6.55 16.60 -6.43
C ARG A 52 -5.27 16.66 -7.28
N PRO A 53 -5.34 16.44 -8.61
CA PRO A 53 -4.20 16.65 -9.49
C PRO A 53 -3.72 18.10 -9.41
N PRO A 54 -2.42 18.36 -9.17
CA PRO A 54 -1.91 19.72 -8.97
C PRO A 54 -1.95 20.57 -10.25
N GLU A 55 -1.97 19.95 -11.44
CA GLU A 55 -1.99 20.62 -12.74
C GLU A 55 -3.36 21.24 -13.07
N VAL A 56 -4.44 20.80 -12.41
CA VAL A 56 -5.80 21.26 -12.71
C VAL A 56 -6.14 22.50 -11.87
N PRO A 57 -6.42 23.67 -12.48
CA PRO A 57 -6.68 24.92 -11.77
C PRO A 57 -7.79 24.80 -10.71
N PRO A 58 -7.68 25.44 -9.54
CA PRO A 58 -8.67 25.31 -8.46
C PRO A 58 -10.12 25.64 -8.86
N SER A 59 -10.30 26.48 -9.89
CA SER A 59 -11.59 26.87 -10.46
C SER A 59 -12.28 25.78 -11.29
N THR A 60 -11.59 24.69 -11.60
CA THR A 60 -12.08 23.59 -12.45
C THR A 60 -12.30 22.33 -11.63
N VAL A 61 -13.28 21.51 -12.00
CA VAL A 61 -13.44 20.17 -11.41
C VAL A 61 -12.71 19.16 -12.31
N PRO A 62 -11.67 18.45 -11.81
CA PRO A 62 -11.00 17.44 -12.61
C PRO A 62 -11.99 16.33 -12.98
N SER A 63 -11.92 15.89 -14.22
CA SER A 63 -12.60 14.70 -14.71
C SER A 63 -12.11 13.45 -13.99
N VAL A 64 -12.92 12.38 -14.06
CA VAL A 64 -12.53 11.08 -13.50
C VAL A 64 -11.26 10.54 -14.16
N ALA A 65 -11.05 10.82 -15.45
CA ALA A 65 -9.85 10.43 -16.18
C ALA A 65 -8.61 11.16 -15.65
N GLU A 66 -8.67 12.47 -15.45
CA GLU A 66 -7.55 13.24 -14.88
C GLU A 66 -7.19 12.78 -13.45
N PHE A 67 -8.18 12.46 -12.62
CA PHE A 67 -7.93 11.83 -11.32
C PHE A 67 -7.23 10.49 -11.46
N HIS A 68 -7.71 9.63 -12.38
CA HIS A 68 -7.13 8.31 -12.59
C HIS A 68 -5.67 8.41 -13.05
N ASP A 69 -5.38 9.24 -14.05
CA ASP A 69 -4.05 9.40 -14.61
C ASP A 69 -3.06 9.96 -13.58
N TRP A 70 -3.50 10.93 -12.78
CA TRP A 70 -2.71 11.43 -11.66
C TRP A 70 -2.41 10.34 -10.62
N ILE A 71 -3.40 9.51 -10.28
CA ILE A 71 -3.23 8.43 -9.30
C ILE A 71 -2.28 7.35 -9.84
N VAL A 72 -2.36 7.02 -11.13
CA VAL A 72 -1.41 6.13 -11.81
C VAL A 72 0.00 6.70 -11.72
N LEU A 73 0.19 7.96 -12.13
CA LEU A 73 1.48 8.63 -12.13
C LEU A 73 2.09 8.64 -10.72
N ARG A 74 1.34 9.09 -9.71
CA ARG A 74 1.87 9.17 -8.35
C ARG A 74 2.13 7.79 -7.74
N THR A 75 1.31 6.80 -8.07
CA THR A 75 1.52 5.42 -7.58
C THR A 75 2.79 4.81 -8.15
N ARG A 76 3.07 5.03 -9.45
CA ARG A 76 4.33 4.61 -10.09
C ARG A 76 5.53 5.25 -9.41
N ALA A 77 5.50 6.57 -9.25
CA ALA A 77 6.57 7.30 -8.56
C ALA A 77 6.82 6.76 -7.14
N LEU A 78 5.76 6.51 -6.35
CA LEU A 78 5.91 5.93 -5.00
C LEU A 78 6.56 4.55 -5.02
N VAL A 79 6.22 3.71 -6.00
CA VAL A 79 6.81 2.37 -6.15
C VAL A 79 8.28 2.47 -6.54
N GLU A 80 8.63 3.36 -7.47
CA GLU A 80 10.01 3.62 -7.89
C GLU A 80 10.86 4.19 -6.76
N GLU A 81 10.32 5.16 -6.00
CA GLU A 81 10.96 5.74 -4.82
C GLU A 81 11.19 4.69 -3.71
N THR A 82 10.24 3.77 -3.51
CA THR A 82 10.31 2.77 -2.43
C THR A 82 11.18 1.57 -2.80
N LEU A 83 11.15 1.14 -4.05
CA LEU A 83 11.86 -0.02 -4.57
C LEU A 83 12.84 0.44 -5.65
N PRO A 84 14.02 0.99 -5.31
CA PRO A 84 14.90 1.68 -6.27
C PRO A 84 15.54 0.74 -7.30
N ALA A 85 15.72 -0.53 -6.97
CA ALA A 85 16.31 -1.55 -7.84
C ALA A 85 15.30 -1.98 -8.93
N PRO A 86 15.64 -1.92 -10.24
CA PRO A 86 14.75 -2.34 -11.32
C PRO A 86 14.29 -3.81 -11.23
N GLU A 87 15.14 -4.70 -10.75
CA GLU A 87 14.88 -6.13 -10.55
C GLU A 87 13.72 -6.37 -9.57
N ASP A 88 13.65 -5.61 -8.47
CA ASP A 88 12.56 -5.68 -7.49
C ASP A 88 11.22 -5.24 -8.10
N ARG A 89 11.25 -4.41 -9.16
CA ARG A 89 10.07 -3.89 -9.85
C ARG A 89 9.63 -4.74 -11.04
N ALA A 90 10.47 -5.64 -11.56
CA ALA A 90 10.17 -6.41 -12.77
C ALA A 90 8.88 -7.24 -12.68
N ARG A 91 8.53 -7.69 -11.46
CA ARG A 91 7.35 -8.51 -11.17
C ARG A 91 6.23 -7.75 -10.47
N VAL A 92 6.32 -6.42 -10.45
CA VAL A 92 5.28 -5.56 -9.88
C VAL A 92 4.15 -5.34 -10.87
N ARG A 93 2.91 -5.43 -10.39
CA ARG A 93 1.69 -5.09 -11.12
C ARG A 93 0.88 -4.08 -10.32
N LEU A 94 0.46 -2.99 -10.97
CA LEU A 94 -0.29 -1.92 -10.33
C LEU A 94 -1.77 -2.06 -10.62
N HIS A 95 -2.57 -1.96 -9.56
CA HIS A 95 -4.02 -2.08 -9.60
C HIS A 95 -4.65 -0.86 -8.95
N LEU A 96 -5.39 -0.05 -9.72
CA LEU A 96 -5.88 1.25 -9.24
C LEU A 96 -7.42 1.36 -9.32
N PRO A 97 -8.16 0.45 -8.64
CA PRO A 97 -9.60 0.42 -8.76
C PRO A 97 -10.23 1.66 -8.14
N ARG A 98 -11.24 2.21 -8.83
CA ARG A 98 -12.08 3.28 -8.30
C ARG A 98 -13.11 2.72 -7.31
N SER A 99 -12.65 2.35 -6.13
CA SER A 99 -13.45 1.72 -5.07
C SER A 99 -12.94 2.08 -3.67
N GLN A 100 -13.63 1.60 -2.64
CA GLN A 100 -13.17 1.70 -1.26
C GLN A 100 -12.02 0.72 -1.00
N ALA A 101 -11.00 1.15 -0.24
CA ALA A 101 -9.81 0.35 0.04
C ALA A 101 -10.11 -1.03 0.63
N VAL A 102 -11.00 -1.11 1.62
CA VAL A 102 -11.39 -2.39 2.23
C VAL A 102 -11.98 -3.34 1.21
N GLY A 103 -12.89 -2.86 0.35
CA GLY A 103 -13.52 -3.72 -0.67
C GLY A 103 -12.50 -4.24 -1.67
N ALA A 104 -11.64 -3.36 -2.19
CA ALA A 104 -10.59 -3.75 -3.13
C ALA A 104 -9.65 -4.80 -2.53
N LEU A 105 -9.16 -4.57 -1.30
CA LEU A 105 -8.19 -5.47 -0.67
C LEU A 105 -8.82 -6.81 -0.27
N LEU A 106 -10.08 -6.84 0.15
CA LEU A 106 -10.76 -8.11 0.45
C LEU A 106 -11.00 -8.92 -0.83
N THR A 107 -11.41 -8.28 -1.93
CA THR A 107 -11.53 -8.96 -3.23
C THR A 107 -10.18 -9.48 -3.72
N ALA A 108 -9.12 -8.68 -3.63
CA ALA A 108 -7.77 -9.14 -3.98
C ALA A 108 -7.30 -10.32 -3.11
N ALA A 109 -7.70 -10.35 -1.84
CA ALA A 109 -7.36 -11.42 -0.90
C ALA A 109 -8.14 -12.73 -1.13
N GLU A 110 -9.11 -12.77 -2.04
CA GLU A 110 -9.83 -14.01 -2.38
C GLU A 110 -8.90 -15.02 -3.09
N THR A 111 -7.91 -14.53 -3.83
CA THR A 111 -7.02 -15.34 -4.68
C THR A 111 -5.53 -15.15 -4.38
N ALA A 112 -5.17 -14.17 -3.55
CA ALA A 112 -3.78 -13.92 -3.17
C ALA A 112 -3.22 -14.96 -2.17
N GLU A 113 -1.91 -15.16 -2.19
CA GLU A 113 -1.21 -16.01 -1.22
C GLU A 113 -0.94 -15.26 0.10
N LEU A 114 -0.80 -13.94 0.03
CA LEU A 114 -0.54 -13.06 1.18
C LEU A 114 -1.07 -11.66 0.91
N LEU A 115 -1.78 -11.09 1.89
CA LEU A 115 -2.15 -9.68 1.90
C LEU A 115 -1.27 -8.90 2.89
N VAL A 116 -0.58 -7.87 2.41
CA VAL A 116 0.27 -6.99 3.21
C VAL A 116 -0.39 -5.62 3.34
N VAL A 117 -0.48 -5.12 4.58
CA VAL A 117 -1.04 -3.80 4.89
C VAL A 117 -0.21 -3.10 5.95
N GLY A 118 -0.12 -1.77 5.87
CA GLY A 118 0.40 -0.97 6.97
C GLY A 118 -0.54 -1.04 8.18
N HIS A 119 0.01 -1.00 9.40
CA HIS A 119 -0.80 -0.97 10.62
C HIS A 119 -1.75 0.22 10.71
N ARG A 120 -1.49 1.32 9.98
CA ARG A 120 -2.37 2.47 9.86
C ARG A 120 -2.20 3.13 8.50
N GLY A 121 -3.23 3.85 8.08
CA GLY A 121 -3.20 4.69 6.87
C GLY A 121 -3.05 6.18 7.18
N ARG A 122 -3.23 7.00 6.15
CA ARG A 122 -3.20 8.47 6.22
C ARG A 122 -4.16 9.01 7.30
N GLY A 123 -3.64 9.89 8.15
CA GLY A 123 -4.43 10.61 9.17
C GLY A 123 -4.87 9.79 10.39
N SER A 124 -4.56 8.49 10.45
CA SER A 124 -4.92 7.67 11.61
C SER A 124 -3.90 7.83 12.76
N ARG A 125 -4.40 8.16 13.95
CA ARG A 125 -3.63 8.21 15.22
C ARG A 125 -3.76 6.95 16.07
N LEU A 126 -4.55 5.97 15.61
CA LEU A 126 -4.79 4.71 16.31
C LEU A 126 -3.63 3.73 16.11
N MET A 127 -3.48 2.80 17.06
CA MET A 127 -2.50 1.70 16.99
C MET A 127 -2.75 0.76 15.82
N LEU A 128 -4.02 0.60 15.41
CA LEU A 128 -4.43 -0.15 14.24
C LEU A 128 -5.50 0.66 13.48
N GLY A 129 -5.27 0.90 12.20
CA GLY A 129 -6.20 1.59 11.31
C GLY A 129 -7.39 0.72 10.94
N SER A 130 -8.50 1.36 10.54
CA SER A 130 -9.75 0.68 10.18
C SER A 130 -9.57 -0.34 9.05
N VAL A 131 -8.78 -0.01 8.01
CA VAL A 131 -8.51 -0.91 6.89
C VAL A 131 -7.77 -2.17 7.37
N ALA A 132 -6.68 -2.00 8.12
CA ALA A 132 -5.90 -3.12 8.64
C ALA A 132 -6.74 -4.00 9.59
N ALA A 133 -7.50 -3.39 10.50
CA ALA A 133 -8.37 -4.11 11.42
C ALA A 133 -9.47 -4.93 10.70
N ILE A 134 -9.98 -4.47 9.56
CA ILE A 134 -10.95 -5.22 8.78
C ILE A 134 -10.28 -6.32 7.97
N CYS A 135 -9.14 -6.04 7.32
CA CYS A 135 -8.40 -7.03 6.54
C CYS A 135 -8.03 -8.24 7.40
N VAL A 136 -7.45 -8.01 8.59
CA VAL A 136 -7.08 -9.08 9.54
C VAL A 136 -8.26 -9.99 9.90
N ARG A 137 -9.47 -9.45 9.98
CA ARG A 137 -10.66 -10.22 10.38
C ARG A 137 -11.37 -10.94 9.24
N ARG A 138 -11.16 -10.53 7.99
CA ARG A 138 -12.04 -10.89 6.87
C ARG A 138 -11.34 -11.31 5.58
N ALA A 139 -10.02 -11.11 5.47
CA ALA A 139 -9.30 -11.53 4.27
C ALA A 139 -9.40 -13.05 4.08
N GLY A 140 -9.49 -13.49 2.82
CA GLY A 140 -9.51 -14.91 2.45
C GLY A 140 -8.13 -15.58 2.54
N CYS A 141 -7.07 -14.79 2.69
CA CYS A 141 -5.68 -15.23 2.77
C CYS A 141 -5.01 -14.75 4.07
N PRO A 142 -3.82 -15.27 4.42
CA PRO A 142 -2.99 -14.72 5.49
C PRO A 142 -2.76 -13.22 5.33
N VAL A 143 -2.71 -12.49 6.46
CA VAL A 143 -2.50 -11.03 6.49
C VAL A 143 -1.24 -10.68 7.27
N LEU A 144 -0.30 -10.00 6.62
CA LEU A 144 0.86 -9.38 7.25
C LEU A 144 0.57 -7.91 7.53
N VAL A 145 0.52 -7.55 8.83
CA VAL A 145 0.38 -6.16 9.27
C VAL A 145 1.74 -5.58 9.62
N THR A 146 2.19 -4.58 8.87
CA THR A 146 3.52 -4.01 9.05
C THR A 146 3.50 -2.82 10.01
N ARG A 147 4.50 -2.76 10.89
CA ARG A 147 4.74 -1.62 11.78
C ARG A 147 6.18 -1.16 11.56
N PRO A 148 6.41 0.14 11.33
CA PRO A 148 7.78 0.64 11.29
C PRO A 148 8.43 0.35 12.63
N HIS A 149 9.58 -0.30 12.61
CA HIS A 149 10.39 -0.45 13.82
C HIS A 149 10.87 0.95 14.22
N HIS A 150 10.30 1.50 15.30
CA HIS A 150 11.05 2.51 16.04
C HIS A 150 12.30 1.80 16.54
N ARG A 151 13.45 2.05 15.91
CA ARG A 151 14.73 1.86 16.60
C ARG A 151 14.59 2.62 17.90
N ARG A 152 14.40 1.92 19.04
CA ARG A 152 14.59 2.54 20.35
C ARG A 152 15.97 3.16 20.26
N ALA A 153 16.06 4.48 20.40
CA ALA A 153 17.35 5.15 20.51
C ALA A 153 18.15 4.35 21.55
N ALA A 154 19.21 3.67 21.11
CA ALA A 154 20.08 2.95 22.00
C ALA A 154 20.61 3.99 22.98
N GLY A 155 20.06 3.95 24.20
CA GLY A 155 20.44 4.85 25.27
C GLY A 155 21.94 4.71 25.45
N ARG A 156 22.64 5.84 25.34
CA ARG A 156 24.01 6.03 25.79
C ARG A 156 24.19 5.27 27.11
N ARG A 157 25.00 4.21 27.11
CA ARG A 157 25.66 3.78 28.34
C ARG A 157 26.64 4.88 28.67
N ALA A 158 26.29 5.68 29.68
CA ALA A 158 27.27 6.47 30.40
C ALA A 158 28.30 5.49 30.96
N THR A 159 29.50 5.53 30.42
CA THR A 159 30.69 5.01 31.10
C THR A 159 30.98 5.95 32.26
N ALA A 160 30.49 5.58 33.45
CA ALA A 160 31.09 6.02 34.70
C ALA A 160 31.98 4.87 35.17
N GLY A 161 33.29 5.12 35.23
CA GLY A 161 34.28 4.17 35.72
C GLY A 161 35.67 4.49 35.18
N GLY A 162 36.49 5.15 36.00
CA GLY A 162 37.88 5.51 35.75
C GLY A 162 38.25 6.82 36.39
#